data_AF-A0A7G5ZEG8-F1
#
_entry.id   AF-A0A7G5ZEG8-F1
#
_cell.length_a   1.000
_cell.length_b   1.000
_cell.length_c   1.000
_cell.angle_alpha   90.00
_cell.angle_beta   90.00
_cell.angle_gamma   90.00
#
_symmetry.space_group_name_H-M   'P 1'
#
loop_
_entity.id
_entity.type
_entity.pdbx_description
1 polymer ?
#
loop_
_entity_poly.entity_id
_entity_poly.type
_entity_poly.pdbx_seq_one_letter_code
_entity_poly.pdbx_strand_id
1 'polypeptide(L)'
;MPKNKKPVPRKPTPDNEPDSDALAQALADLALEVAEGEEGDPETAAAREEELLVAVRKALRKKRDEVLYGAIELARFTDPQACRLLRAHVGEQAATLHIRREGEPELEIDAFLIPLFVQSTGGLVAQENFVDDEAYEALAASFKAHELDSPQAKVALVRHAYDLAEIDHVSYSGLQELLREAAAGLSSRKPLAAPLLEASIRGWTGEPVAPDETAMELRFLLGFSLKKGGDPFYAVPKDEIGADVYFADRMRRYRAWTERVAPLVRRSLAADPERLGVDFLYQDLFFGAKEQGVSELTMLGTLSEINTLLNAKELAADRVRAVVAPQDAGDHIALRVNLYALDGGPPWGGVVKATDLAADLGAEVDELCDALGTLGIDDVYTADGFDEHGHAEGAQPYPPG
;
A
#
# COMPACT_ATOMS: atom_id res chain seq x y z
N MET A 1 -45.99 57.15 26.89
CA MET A 1 -45.54 56.50 25.64
C MET A 1 -44.66 55.31 25.98
N PRO A 2 -45.05 54.06 25.67
CA PRO A 2 -44.23 52.89 25.96
C PRO A 2 -43.17 52.69 24.87
N LYS A 3 -41.94 52.40 25.29
CA LYS A 3 -40.79 52.11 24.41
C LYS A 3 -40.88 50.66 23.93
N ASN A 4 -41.27 50.43 22.68
CA ASN A 4 -41.19 49.13 22.03
C ASN A 4 -39.72 48.78 21.73
N LYS A 5 -39.10 47.93 22.57
CA LYS A 5 -37.87 47.23 22.22
C LYS A 5 -38.24 45.96 21.43
N LYS A 6 -37.79 45.88 20.17
CA LYS A 6 -37.89 44.65 19.38
C LYS A 6 -37.05 43.54 20.03
N PRO A 7 -37.52 42.28 20.04
CA PRO A 7 -36.77 41.19 20.63
C PRO A 7 -35.50 40.91 19.80
N VAL A 8 -34.38 40.74 20.51
CA VAL A 8 -33.09 40.36 19.92
C VAL A 8 -33.22 38.95 19.34
N PRO A 9 -32.70 38.66 18.13
CA PRO A 9 -32.76 37.32 17.55
C PRO A 9 -32.05 36.33 18.48
N ARG A 10 -32.71 35.21 18.78
CA ARG A 10 -32.08 34.09 19.49
C ARG A 10 -30.90 33.60 18.64
N LYS A 11 -29.71 33.56 19.24
CA LYS A 11 -28.54 32.85 18.70
C LYS A 11 -28.99 31.42 18.40
N PRO A 12 -28.81 30.89 17.18
CA PRO A 12 -29.06 29.48 16.93
C PRO A 12 -28.14 28.66 17.84
N THR A 13 -28.73 27.68 18.52
CA THR A 13 -27.98 26.61 19.17
C THR A 13 -27.09 25.97 18.10
N PRO A 14 -25.78 25.74 18.33
CA PRO A 14 -25.03 24.94 17.39
C PRO A 14 -25.69 23.56 17.33
N ASP A 15 -26.08 23.12 16.14
CA ASP A 15 -26.40 21.71 15.93
C ASP A 15 -25.21 20.91 16.47
N ASN A 16 -25.44 20.03 17.43
CA ASN A 16 -24.39 19.14 17.93
C ASN A 16 -23.90 18.36 16.71
N GLU A 17 -22.65 18.60 16.29
CA GLU A 17 -22.06 17.79 15.23
C GLU A 17 -22.16 16.32 15.68
N PRO A 18 -22.57 15.40 14.78
CA PRO A 18 -22.67 14.00 15.11
C PRO A 18 -21.31 13.48 15.60
N ASP A 19 -21.38 12.57 16.56
CA ASP A 19 -20.25 11.90 17.18
C ASP A 19 -19.37 11.19 16.13
N SER A 20 -18.06 11.10 16.38
CA SER A 20 -17.12 10.47 15.45
C SER A 20 -17.47 8.99 15.24
N ASP A 21 -17.92 8.29 16.27
CA ASP A 21 -18.35 6.89 16.17
C ASP A 21 -19.59 6.73 15.27
N ALA A 22 -20.57 7.65 15.41
CA ALA A 22 -21.76 7.64 14.56
C ALA A 22 -21.43 7.93 13.08
N LEU A 23 -20.43 8.77 12.84
CA LEU A 23 -19.95 9.04 11.49
C LEU A 23 -19.13 7.90 10.91
N ALA A 24 -18.33 7.22 11.72
CA ALA A 24 -17.59 6.03 11.32
C ALA A 24 -18.55 4.90 10.93
N GLN A 25 -19.58 4.66 11.76
CA GLN A 25 -20.63 3.69 11.45
C GLN A 25 -21.35 4.04 10.15
N ALA A 26 -21.76 5.29 9.95
CA ALA A 26 -22.44 5.71 8.73
C ALA A 26 -21.58 5.51 7.46
N LEU A 27 -20.25 5.69 7.56
CA LEU A 27 -19.34 5.39 6.44
C LEU A 27 -19.21 3.89 6.18
N ALA A 28 -19.10 3.08 7.24
CA ALA A 28 -19.05 1.63 7.12
C ALA A 28 -20.34 1.06 6.52
N ASP A 29 -21.50 1.57 6.96
CA ASP A 29 -22.82 1.20 6.42
C ASP A 29 -22.93 1.54 4.93
N LEU A 30 -22.47 2.74 4.51
CA LEU A 30 -22.44 3.11 3.09
C LEU A 30 -21.54 2.18 2.27
N ALA A 31 -20.38 1.79 2.80
CA ALA A 31 -19.50 0.84 2.12
C ALA A 31 -20.13 -0.55 1.99
N LEU A 32 -20.85 -1.00 3.03
CA LEU A 32 -21.61 -2.25 2.99
C LEU A 32 -22.74 -2.19 1.95
N GLU A 33 -23.52 -1.10 1.91
CA GLU A 33 -24.56 -0.90 0.90
C GLU A 33 -24.01 -0.95 -0.53
N VAL A 34 -22.81 -0.40 -0.76
CA VAL A 34 -22.13 -0.44 -2.07
C VAL A 34 -21.68 -1.87 -2.39
N ALA A 35 -21.03 -2.56 -1.45
CA ALA A 35 -20.53 -3.92 -1.65
C ALA A 35 -21.67 -4.93 -1.91
N GLU A 36 -22.79 -4.84 -1.18
CA GLU A 36 -23.97 -5.69 -1.38
C GLU A 36 -24.77 -5.31 -2.63
N GLY A 37 -24.68 -4.05 -3.07
CA GLY A 37 -25.48 -3.46 -4.14
C GLY A 37 -25.02 -3.79 -5.57
N GLU A 38 -23.92 -4.53 -5.73
CA GLU A 38 -23.31 -4.84 -7.05
C GLU A 38 -24.26 -5.62 -8.00
N GLU A 39 -25.31 -6.27 -7.49
CA GLU A 39 -26.31 -6.99 -8.31
C GLU A 39 -27.47 -6.09 -8.83
N GLY A 40 -27.45 -4.79 -8.51
CA GLY A 40 -28.50 -3.82 -8.82
C GLY A 40 -28.43 -3.18 -10.23
N ASP A 41 -29.28 -2.18 -10.43
CA ASP A 41 -29.22 -1.31 -11.61
C ASP A 41 -27.91 -0.47 -11.61
N PRO A 42 -27.11 -0.46 -12.69
CA PRO A 42 -25.80 0.21 -12.73
C PRO A 42 -25.83 1.70 -12.38
N GLU A 43 -26.90 2.43 -12.73
CA GLU A 43 -27.02 3.85 -12.37
C GLU A 43 -27.19 4.03 -10.86
N THR A 44 -27.95 3.13 -10.23
CA THR A 44 -28.15 3.14 -8.78
C THR A 44 -26.87 2.78 -8.04
N ALA A 45 -26.13 1.77 -8.50
CA ALA A 45 -24.83 1.39 -7.93
C ALA A 45 -23.83 2.56 -7.99
N ALA A 46 -23.68 3.18 -9.16
CA ALA A 46 -22.80 4.33 -9.34
C ALA A 46 -23.19 5.53 -8.46
N ALA A 47 -24.50 5.76 -8.26
CA ALA A 47 -24.97 6.83 -7.38
C ALA A 47 -24.62 6.59 -5.90
N ARG A 48 -24.64 5.33 -5.45
CA ARG A 48 -24.25 4.95 -4.08
C ARG A 48 -22.76 5.03 -3.86
N GLU A 49 -21.98 4.58 -4.83
CA GLU A 49 -20.53 4.74 -4.81
C GLU A 49 -20.14 6.22 -4.72
N GLU A 50 -20.77 7.10 -5.52
CA GLU A 50 -20.52 8.54 -5.44
C GLU A 50 -20.94 9.13 -4.08
N GLU A 51 -22.02 8.64 -3.45
CA GLU A 51 -22.42 9.04 -2.09
C GLU A 51 -21.33 8.72 -1.06
N LEU A 52 -20.76 7.50 -1.13
CA LEU A 52 -19.62 7.09 -0.31
C LEU A 52 -18.40 8.00 -0.55
N LEU A 53 -18.02 8.24 -1.81
CA LEU A 53 -16.88 9.08 -2.17
C LEU A 53 -17.07 10.53 -1.71
N VAL A 54 -18.28 11.08 -1.76
CA VAL A 54 -18.60 12.40 -1.20
C VAL A 54 -18.38 12.42 0.32
N ALA A 55 -18.80 11.37 1.03
CA ALA A 55 -18.63 11.27 2.48
C ALA A 55 -17.15 11.14 2.88
N VAL A 56 -16.37 10.31 2.17
CA VAL A 56 -14.91 10.17 2.36
C VAL A 56 -14.20 11.50 2.12
N ARG A 57 -14.43 12.17 0.98
CA ARG A 57 -13.84 13.48 0.68
C ARG A 57 -14.21 14.54 1.73
N LYS A 58 -15.43 14.48 2.27
CA LYS A 58 -15.88 15.38 3.34
C LYS A 58 -15.10 15.12 4.64
N ALA A 59 -14.86 13.87 5.01
CA ALA A 59 -14.07 13.51 6.19
C ALA A 59 -12.60 13.94 6.05
N LEU A 60 -11.96 13.66 4.90
CA LEU A 60 -10.60 14.11 4.58
C LEU A 60 -10.46 15.63 4.65
N ARG A 61 -11.39 16.38 4.04
CA ARG A 61 -11.38 17.85 4.10
C ARG A 61 -11.56 18.38 5.52
N LYS A 62 -12.33 17.69 6.35
CA LYS A 62 -12.52 18.03 7.78
C LYS A 62 -11.40 17.48 8.68
N LYS A 63 -10.40 16.79 8.12
CA LYS A 63 -9.29 16.15 8.84
C LYS A 63 -9.74 15.18 9.93
N ARG A 64 -10.78 14.38 9.63
CA ARG A 64 -11.33 13.39 10.58
C ARG A 64 -10.73 12.02 10.32
N ASP A 65 -9.43 11.88 10.55
CA ASP A 65 -8.73 10.60 10.38
C ASP A 65 -9.32 9.53 11.31
N GLU A 66 -9.76 9.89 12.51
CA GLU A 66 -10.40 8.96 13.45
C GLU A 66 -11.69 8.34 12.89
N VAL A 67 -12.45 9.11 12.12
CA VAL A 67 -13.68 8.62 11.45
C VAL A 67 -13.32 7.67 10.31
N LEU A 68 -12.28 7.97 9.55
CA LEU A 68 -11.83 7.14 8.42
C LEU A 68 -11.28 5.79 8.90
N TYR A 69 -10.35 5.81 9.87
CA TYR A 69 -9.80 4.59 10.46
C TYR A 69 -10.88 3.81 11.22
N GLY A 70 -11.74 4.50 11.97
CA GLY A 70 -12.85 3.86 12.69
C GLY A 70 -13.84 3.15 11.74
N ALA A 71 -14.16 3.75 10.60
CA ALA A 71 -15.04 3.14 9.61
C ALA A 71 -14.43 1.88 8.97
N ILE A 72 -13.13 1.93 8.64
CA ILE A 72 -12.40 0.76 8.11
C ILE A 72 -12.37 -0.37 9.15
N GLU A 73 -12.09 -0.06 10.41
CA GLU A 73 -12.07 -1.06 11.47
C GLU A 73 -13.46 -1.67 11.71
N LEU A 74 -14.54 -0.87 11.69
CA LEU A 74 -15.91 -1.38 11.77
C LEU A 74 -16.25 -2.30 10.59
N ALA A 75 -15.91 -1.88 9.37
CA ALA A 75 -16.13 -2.68 8.17
C ALA A 75 -15.36 -4.01 8.22
N ARG A 76 -14.13 -4.01 8.75
CA ARG A 76 -13.28 -5.21 8.91
C ARG A 76 -13.96 -6.34 9.68
N PHE A 77 -14.77 -6.02 10.69
CA PHE A 77 -15.52 -7.01 11.47
C PHE A 77 -16.95 -7.24 10.98
N THR A 78 -17.40 -6.49 9.97
CA THR A 78 -18.76 -6.59 9.44
C THR A 78 -18.79 -7.38 8.14
N ASP A 79 -17.98 -6.96 7.16
CA ASP A 79 -17.89 -7.59 5.84
C ASP A 79 -16.51 -7.33 5.19
N PRO A 80 -15.75 -8.39 4.83
CA PRO A 80 -14.43 -8.26 4.20
C PRO A 80 -14.42 -7.45 2.90
N GLN A 81 -15.45 -7.59 2.05
CA GLN A 81 -15.52 -6.89 0.77
C GLN A 81 -15.77 -5.39 0.98
N ALA A 82 -16.72 -5.03 1.84
CA ALA A 82 -16.97 -3.65 2.24
C ALA A 82 -15.72 -3.00 2.85
N CYS A 83 -14.96 -3.74 3.68
CA CYS A 83 -13.71 -3.27 4.24
C CYS A 83 -12.66 -2.96 3.16
N ARG A 84 -12.44 -3.89 2.22
CA ARG A 84 -11.50 -3.68 1.09
C ARG A 84 -11.90 -2.49 0.23
N LEU A 85 -13.17 -2.41 -0.14
CA LEU A 85 -13.74 -1.32 -0.93
C LEU A 85 -13.56 0.03 -0.23
N LEU A 86 -13.93 0.11 1.05
CA LEU A 86 -13.77 1.35 1.82
C LEU A 86 -12.31 1.76 1.94
N ARG A 87 -11.41 0.81 2.26
CA ARG A 87 -9.97 1.07 2.37
C ARG A 87 -9.40 1.58 1.05
N ALA A 88 -9.76 0.96 -0.07
CA ALA A 88 -9.34 1.37 -1.41
C ALA A 88 -9.78 2.80 -1.72
N HIS A 89 -11.07 3.11 -1.54
CA HIS A 89 -11.59 4.46 -1.79
C HIS A 89 -10.98 5.51 -0.86
N VAL A 90 -10.83 5.22 0.44
CA VAL A 90 -10.18 6.16 1.38
C VAL A 90 -8.73 6.40 0.97
N GLY A 91 -7.98 5.35 0.63
CA GLY A 91 -6.60 5.44 0.17
C GLY A 91 -6.45 6.26 -1.10
N GLU A 92 -7.27 5.99 -2.11
CA GLU A 92 -7.27 6.73 -3.39
C GLU A 92 -7.64 8.21 -3.19
N GLN A 93 -8.73 8.50 -2.48
CA GLN A 93 -9.17 9.87 -2.24
C GLN A 93 -8.20 10.65 -1.34
N ALA A 94 -7.42 9.97 -0.50
CA ALA A 94 -6.36 10.60 0.29
C ALA A 94 -5.12 10.89 -0.55
N ALA A 95 -4.77 10.00 -1.49
CA ALA A 95 -3.58 10.11 -2.33
C ALA A 95 -3.75 10.99 -3.59
N THR A 96 -4.99 11.39 -3.91
CA THR A 96 -5.30 12.25 -5.07
C THR A 96 -5.98 13.54 -4.66
N LEU A 97 -5.62 14.66 -5.29
CA LEU A 97 -6.25 15.96 -5.06
C LEU A 97 -6.52 16.70 -6.38
N HIS A 98 -7.80 17.04 -6.58
CA HIS A 98 -8.23 17.91 -7.67
C HIS A 98 -8.17 19.39 -7.25
N ILE A 99 -7.51 20.20 -8.06
CA ILE A 99 -7.28 21.62 -7.82
C ILE A 99 -8.00 22.41 -8.91
N ARG A 100 -9.04 23.13 -8.49
CA ARG A 100 -9.79 24.05 -9.35
C ARG A 100 -9.51 25.48 -8.93
N ARG A 101 -9.01 26.28 -9.88
CA ARG A 101 -8.83 27.73 -9.74
C ARG A 101 -9.73 28.43 -10.75
N GLU A 102 -10.29 29.56 -10.35
CA GLU A 102 -11.19 30.32 -11.21
C GLU A 102 -10.48 30.73 -12.51
N GLY A 103 -11.04 30.32 -13.66
CA GLY A 103 -10.50 30.64 -14.98
C GLY A 103 -9.32 29.77 -15.44
N GLU A 104 -8.86 28.81 -14.65
CA GLU A 104 -7.80 27.87 -15.02
C GLU A 104 -8.36 26.45 -15.27
N PRO A 105 -7.73 25.65 -16.14
CA PRO A 105 -8.05 24.23 -16.25
C PRO A 105 -7.89 23.52 -14.91
N GLU A 106 -8.72 22.51 -14.66
CA GLU A 106 -8.55 21.63 -13.50
C GLU A 106 -7.18 20.94 -13.56
N LEU A 107 -6.48 20.96 -12.43
CA LEU A 107 -5.27 20.19 -12.21
C LEU A 107 -5.56 19.05 -11.25
N GLU A 108 -4.79 17.99 -11.36
CA GLU A 108 -4.84 16.83 -10.49
C GLU A 108 -3.43 16.55 -10.01
N ILE A 109 -3.27 16.30 -8.71
CA ILE A 109 -2.00 15.86 -8.13
C ILE A 109 -2.18 14.53 -7.41
N ASP A 110 -1.27 13.61 -7.68
CA ASP A 110 -1.21 12.31 -7.03
C ASP A 110 0.05 12.23 -6.16
N ALA A 111 -0.04 11.50 -5.07
CA ALA A 111 1.09 11.00 -4.30
C ALA A 111 1.23 9.51 -4.56
N PHE A 112 2.42 9.10 -4.99
CA PHE A 112 2.74 7.71 -5.27
C PHE A 112 3.94 7.26 -4.44
N LEU A 113 4.01 5.96 -4.16
CA LEU A 113 5.21 5.32 -3.61
C LEU A 113 5.77 4.32 -4.62
N ILE A 114 7.09 4.16 -4.56
CA ILE A 114 7.79 3.02 -5.17
C ILE A 114 8.45 2.26 -4.03
N PRO A 115 7.86 1.15 -3.58
CA PRO A 115 8.50 0.28 -2.61
C PRO A 115 9.66 -0.45 -3.28
N LEU A 116 10.74 -0.65 -2.55
CA LEU A 116 11.87 -1.44 -2.98
C LEU A 116 12.53 -2.15 -1.81
N PHE A 117 13.02 -3.35 -2.04
CA PHE A 117 13.95 -4.00 -1.15
C PHE A 117 15.36 -3.58 -1.51
N VAL A 118 16.10 -3.12 -0.50
CA VAL A 118 17.50 -2.77 -0.64
C VAL A 118 18.31 -3.83 0.09
N GLN A 119 19.01 -4.64 -0.68
CA GLN A 119 20.00 -5.58 -0.17
C GLN A 119 21.32 -4.86 -0.02
N SER A 120 22.00 -5.01 1.11
CA SER A 120 23.26 -4.35 1.36
C SER A 120 24.20 -5.16 2.24
N THR A 121 25.49 -4.87 2.16
CA THR A 121 26.45 -5.18 3.23
C THR A 121 26.67 -3.91 4.06
N GLY A 122 26.48 -3.99 5.38
CA GLY A 122 26.63 -2.87 6.31
C GLY A 122 25.41 -1.96 6.49
N GLY A 123 24.26 -2.31 5.90
CA GLY A 123 23.04 -1.52 5.99
C GLY A 123 23.09 -0.18 5.25
N LEU A 124 21.92 0.45 5.06
CA LEU A 124 21.85 1.80 4.53
C LEU A 124 22.30 2.87 5.56
N VAL A 125 22.84 3.98 5.05
CA VAL A 125 23.28 5.14 5.86
C VAL A 125 22.49 6.37 5.42
N ALA A 126 21.65 6.89 6.31
CA ALA A 126 20.70 7.97 5.97
C ALA A 126 21.37 9.22 5.38
N GLN A 127 22.59 9.55 5.84
CA GLN A 127 23.35 10.71 5.38
C GLN A 127 23.95 10.54 3.96
N GLU A 128 23.98 9.31 3.43
CA GLU A 128 24.45 9.04 2.06
C GLU A 128 23.33 9.17 1.03
N ASN A 129 22.06 9.22 1.46
CA ASN A 129 20.93 9.30 0.56
C ASN A 129 20.90 10.62 -0.22
N PHE A 130 20.67 10.51 -1.52
CA PHE A 130 20.41 11.57 -2.49
C PHE A 130 21.47 12.68 -2.50
N VAL A 131 22.72 12.35 -2.17
CA VAL A 131 23.88 13.24 -2.27
C VAL A 131 24.37 13.40 -3.72
N ASP A 132 24.08 12.43 -4.58
CA ASP A 132 24.43 12.44 -6.01
C ASP A 132 23.34 13.16 -6.81
N ASP A 133 23.52 14.46 -7.02
CA ASP A 133 22.59 15.32 -7.76
C ASP A 133 22.35 14.82 -9.19
N GLU A 134 23.37 14.30 -9.89
CA GLU A 134 23.23 13.85 -11.26
C GLU A 134 22.35 12.58 -11.33
N ALA A 135 22.58 11.63 -10.42
CA ALA A 135 21.77 10.42 -10.34
C ALA A 135 20.31 10.75 -10.01
N TYR A 136 20.08 11.67 -9.05
CA TYR A 136 18.75 12.12 -8.68
C TYR A 136 18.01 12.81 -9.84
N GLU A 137 18.64 13.78 -10.52
CA GLU A 137 17.99 14.50 -11.62
C GLU A 137 17.70 13.56 -12.79
N ALA A 138 18.59 12.61 -13.08
CA ALA A 138 18.37 11.57 -14.09
C ALA A 138 17.20 10.64 -13.70
N LEU A 139 17.11 10.24 -12.43
CA LEU A 139 16.02 9.42 -11.91
C LEU A 139 14.69 10.18 -12.00
N ALA A 140 14.63 11.44 -11.57
CA ALA A 140 13.41 12.25 -11.66
C ALA A 140 12.96 12.47 -13.11
N ALA A 141 13.90 12.72 -14.04
CA ALA A 141 13.58 12.87 -15.46
C ALA A 141 13.09 11.57 -16.12
N SER A 142 13.51 10.40 -15.59
CA SER A 142 13.25 9.09 -16.18
C SER A 142 11.76 8.74 -16.26
N PHE A 143 10.93 9.23 -15.33
CA PHE A 143 9.48 8.97 -15.31
C PHE A 143 8.81 9.37 -16.62
N LYS A 144 9.17 10.54 -17.15
CA LYS A 144 8.64 11.02 -18.43
C LYS A 144 9.39 10.45 -19.62
N ALA A 145 10.72 10.28 -19.51
CA ALA A 145 11.53 9.72 -20.59
C ALA A 145 11.17 8.27 -20.94
N HIS A 146 10.56 7.55 -20.00
CA HIS A 146 10.14 6.16 -20.15
C HIS A 146 8.64 5.93 -20.02
N GLU A 147 7.84 7.01 -20.15
CA GLU A 147 6.38 6.93 -20.23
C GLU A 147 5.74 6.19 -19.02
N LEU A 148 6.29 6.42 -17.82
CA LEU A 148 5.62 6.10 -16.56
C LEU A 148 4.68 7.23 -16.12
N ASP A 149 4.90 8.42 -16.66
CA ASP A 149 4.08 9.59 -16.42
C ASP A 149 3.82 10.35 -17.73
N SER A 150 2.78 11.18 -17.75
CA SER A 150 2.40 11.98 -18.92
C SER A 150 3.54 12.95 -19.30
N PRO A 151 3.82 13.13 -20.60
CA PRO A 151 4.86 14.06 -21.06
C PRO A 151 4.67 15.52 -20.57
N GLN A 152 3.42 15.91 -20.30
CA GLN A 152 3.08 17.26 -19.81
C GLN A 152 3.03 17.37 -18.28
N ALA A 153 3.11 16.25 -17.56
CA ALA A 153 3.08 16.28 -16.12
C ALA A 153 4.37 16.85 -15.52
N LYS A 154 4.24 17.30 -14.29
CA LYS A 154 5.36 17.67 -13.43
C LYS A 154 5.49 16.61 -12.35
N VAL A 155 6.59 15.88 -12.39
CA VAL A 155 6.92 14.85 -11.41
C VAL A 155 8.00 15.40 -10.48
N ALA A 156 7.85 15.17 -9.18
CA ALA A 156 8.90 15.37 -8.20
C ALA A 156 9.05 14.10 -7.35
N LEU A 157 10.30 13.75 -7.06
CA LEU A 157 10.63 12.75 -6.04
C LEU A 157 11.15 13.47 -4.81
N VAL A 158 10.81 12.95 -3.64
CA VAL A 158 11.42 13.39 -2.40
C VAL A 158 12.84 12.83 -2.34
N ARG A 159 13.81 13.68 -1.98
CA ARG A 159 15.22 13.28 -1.79
C ARG A 159 15.43 12.55 -0.46
N HIS A 160 14.63 11.51 -0.23
CA HIS A 160 14.68 10.67 0.95
C HIS A 160 14.09 9.29 0.63
N ALA A 161 14.75 8.23 1.10
CA ALA A 161 14.22 6.89 1.05
C ALA A 161 13.56 6.61 2.39
N TYR A 162 12.23 6.62 2.42
CA TYR A 162 11.48 6.46 3.65
C TYR A 162 11.59 5.02 4.16
N ASP A 163 11.69 4.84 5.47
CA ASP A 163 11.43 3.54 6.09
C ASP A 163 9.91 3.32 6.29
N LEU A 164 9.54 2.11 6.71
CA LEU A 164 8.13 1.80 6.96
C LEU A 164 7.54 2.67 8.09
N ALA A 165 8.28 2.94 9.16
CA ALA A 165 7.78 3.73 10.28
C ALA A 165 7.48 5.19 9.92
N GLU A 166 8.29 5.80 9.05
CA GLU A 166 8.05 7.14 8.51
C GLU A 166 6.82 7.16 7.59
N ILE A 167 6.67 6.17 6.70
CA ILE A 167 5.48 6.03 5.85
C ILE A 167 4.22 5.78 6.68
N ASP A 168 4.31 4.93 7.71
CA ASP A 168 3.22 4.63 8.64
C ASP A 168 2.73 5.86 9.39
N HIS A 169 3.60 6.85 9.59
CA HIS A 169 3.22 8.08 10.27
C HIS A 169 2.39 9.03 9.40
N VAL A 170 2.36 8.84 8.08
CA VAL A 170 1.57 9.69 7.19
C VAL A 170 0.11 9.26 7.23
N SER A 171 -0.73 10.04 7.94
CA SER A 171 -2.18 9.82 7.97
C SER A 171 -2.86 10.19 6.65
N TYR A 172 -4.10 9.74 6.43
CA TYR A 172 -4.87 10.10 5.24
C TYR A 172 -4.99 11.61 5.04
N SER A 173 -5.36 12.34 6.09
CA SER A 173 -5.47 13.80 6.03
C SER A 173 -4.10 14.47 5.96
N GLY A 174 -3.06 13.88 6.56
CA GLY A 174 -1.67 14.35 6.46
C GLY A 174 -1.16 14.30 5.02
N LEU A 175 -1.42 13.21 4.29
CA LEU A 175 -1.08 13.08 2.87
C LEU A 175 -1.76 14.16 2.02
N GLN A 176 -3.02 14.48 2.30
CA GLN A 176 -3.73 15.59 1.65
C GLN A 176 -3.07 16.96 1.88
N GLU A 177 -2.40 17.17 3.01
CA GLU A 177 -1.63 18.39 3.23
C GLU A 177 -0.32 18.40 2.44
N LEU A 178 0.38 17.26 2.39
CA LEU A 178 1.56 17.08 1.54
C LEU A 178 1.24 17.33 0.07
N LEU A 179 0.11 16.82 -0.44
CA LEU A 179 -0.35 17.08 -1.81
C LEU A 179 -0.55 18.58 -2.09
N ARG A 180 -1.14 19.33 -1.15
CA ARG A 180 -1.33 20.78 -1.32
C ARG A 180 0.01 21.51 -1.35
N GLU A 181 0.95 21.13 -0.49
CA GLU A 181 2.30 21.70 -0.44
C GLU A 181 3.09 21.37 -1.73
N ALA A 182 3.09 20.11 -2.15
CA ALA A 182 3.72 19.65 -3.38
C ALA A 182 3.12 20.35 -4.61
N ALA A 183 1.80 20.49 -4.70
CA ALA A 183 1.14 21.19 -5.80
C ALA A 183 1.53 22.67 -5.86
N ALA A 184 1.64 23.33 -4.71
CA ALA A 184 2.11 24.72 -4.64
C ALA A 184 3.56 24.82 -5.15
N GLY A 185 4.45 23.91 -4.72
CA GLY A 185 5.84 23.82 -5.17
C GLY A 185 5.96 23.60 -6.67
N LEU A 186 5.30 22.56 -7.19
CA LEU A 186 5.31 22.19 -8.62
C LEU A 186 4.69 23.25 -9.52
N SER A 187 3.71 24.02 -9.02
CA SER A 187 3.09 25.12 -9.75
C SER A 187 3.94 26.40 -9.75
N SER A 188 4.84 26.55 -8.78
CA SER A 188 5.65 27.75 -8.62
C SER A 188 6.81 27.80 -9.61
N ARG A 189 7.20 29.02 -10.01
CA ARG A 189 8.46 29.26 -10.76
C ARG A 189 9.67 29.47 -9.85
N LYS A 190 9.43 29.63 -8.54
CA LYS A 190 10.46 29.83 -7.52
C LYS A 190 10.43 28.66 -6.55
N PRO A 191 11.58 28.21 -6.03
CA PRO A 191 11.60 27.27 -4.91
C PRO A 191 10.75 27.78 -3.76
N LEU A 192 9.86 26.92 -3.27
CA LEU A 192 9.08 27.16 -2.05
C LEU A 192 9.65 26.24 -0.96
N ALA A 193 9.62 26.71 0.28
CA ALA A 193 9.88 25.83 1.42
C ALA A 193 8.78 24.76 1.48
N ALA A 194 9.15 23.56 1.91
CA ALA A 194 8.24 22.42 2.04
C ALA A 194 8.27 21.89 3.49
N PRO A 195 7.84 22.69 4.48
CA PRO A 195 7.96 22.33 5.90
C PRO A 195 7.16 21.08 6.28
N LEU A 196 6.04 20.78 5.61
CA LEU A 196 5.28 19.55 5.90
C LEU A 196 6.03 18.32 5.37
N LEU A 197 6.64 18.43 4.19
CA LEU A 197 7.49 17.38 3.63
C LEU A 197 8.77 17.18 4.44
N GLU A 198 9.39 18.25 4.93
CA GLU A 198 10.52 18.14 5.86
C GLU A 198 10.09 17.45 7.17
N ALA A 199 8.88 17.74 7.68
CA ALA A 199 8.35 17.14 8.89
C ALA A 199 7.90 15.67 8.73
N SER A 200 7.67 15.19 7.49
CA SER A 200 7.41 13.77 7.25
C SER A 200 8.67 12.90 7.33
N ILE A 201 9.86 13.51 7.23
CA ILE A 201 11.15 12.83 7.42
C ILE A 201 11.52 12.87 8.90
N ARG A 202 11.37 11.74 9.59
CA ARG A 202 11.58 11.64 11.05
C ARG A 202 12.91 11.02 11.43
N GLY A 203 13.61 10.48 10.44
CA GLY A 203 14.78 9.63 10.63
C GLY A 203 14.37 8.17 10.72
N TRP A 204 15.20 7.31 10.15
CA TRP A 204 14.97 5.88 10.14
C TRP A 204 14.97 5.30 11.54
N THR A 205 14.08 4.32 11.72
CA THR A 205 13.95 3.50 12.91
C THR A 205 14.76 2.21 12.76
N GLY A 206 15.02 1.53 13.89
CA GLY A 206 15.80 0.29 13.93
C GLY A 206 17.23 0.47 14.41
N GLU A 207 17.90 -0.65 14.69
CA GLU A 207 19.30 -0.67 15.08
C GLU A 207 20.21 -0.58 13.85
N PRO A 208 21.36 0.11 13.94
CA PRO A 208 22.34 0.10 12.85
C PRO A 208 22.82 -1.32 12.58
N VAL A 209 22.90 -1.68 11.29
CA VAL A 209 23.46 -2.95 10.83
C VAL A 209 24.98 -2.91 10.95
N ALA A 210 25.60 -4.00 11.41
CA ALA A 210 27.05 -4.04 11.51
C ALA A 210 27.71 -4.03 10.11
N PRO A 211 28.92 -3.46 9.94
CA PRO A 211 29.53 -3.28 8.62
C PRO A 211 29.72 -4.55 7.77
N ASP A 212 29.83 -5.71 8.41
CA ASP A 212 30.02 -7.02 7.78
C ASP A 212 28.73 -7.85 7.67
N GLU A 213 27.61 -7.35 8.20
CA GLU A 213 26.32 -8.02 8.13
C GLU A 213 25.59 -7.68 6.83
N THR A 214 24.88 -8.67 6.30
CA THR A 214 23.95 -8.47 5.19
C THR A 214 22.59 -8.02 5.71
N ALA A 215 22.03 -6.98 5.11
CA ALA A 215 20.69 -6.49 5.41
C ALA A 215 19.80 -6.52 4.17
N MET A 216 18.50 -6.69 4.40
CA MET A 216 17.44 -6.47 3.43
C MET A 216 16.44 -5.51 4.05
N GLU A 217 16.31 -4.32 3.46
CA GLU A 217 15.55 -3.23 4.03
C GLU A 217 14.45 -2.80 3.05
N LEU A 218 13.19 -2.82 3.50
CA LEU A 218 12.09 -2.22 2.74
C LEU A 218 12.18 -0.70 2.82
N ARG A 219 12.29 -0.05 1.67
CA ARG A 219 12.33 1.40 1.53
C ARG A 219 11.26 1.86 0.57
N PHE A 220 10.87 3.13 0.69
CA PHE A 220 9.89 3.75 -0.19
C PHE A 220 10.43 5.05 -0.79
N LEU A 221 10.34 5.16 -2.10
CA LEU A 221 10.53 6.44 -2.79
C LEU A 221 9.19 7.14 -2.90
N LEU A 222 9.03 8.27 -2.20
CA LEU A 222 7.83 9.11 -2.30
C LEU A 222 7.96 10.08 -3.46
N GLY A 223 6.92 10.13 -4.29
CA GLY A 223 6.81 11.08 -5.38
C GLY A 223 5.44 11.72 -5.51
N PHE A 224 5.42 12.81 -6.26
CA PHE A 224 4.22 13.56 -6.59
C PHE A 224 4.14 13.79 -8.10
N SER A 225 2.97 13.60 -8.68
CA SER A 225 2.72 13.90 -10.09
C SER A 225 1.59 14.90 -10.24
N LEU A 226 1.90 16.11 -10.73
CA LEU A 226 0.93 17.16 -11.03
C LEU A 226 0.65 17.18 -12.54
N LYS A 227 -0.60 16.95 -12.90
CA LYS A 227 -1.09 16.81 -14.27
C LYS A 227 -2.38 17.59 -14.49
N LYS A 228 -2.84 17.62 -15.75
CA LYS A 228 -4.16 18.18 -16.08
C LYS A 228 -5.24 17.18 -15.69
N GLY A 229 -6.38 17.68 -15.21
CA GLY A 229 -7.56 16.84 -14.98
C GLY A 229 -7.99 16.17 -16.28
N GLY A 230 -8.23 14.86 -16.22
CA GLY A 230 -8.63 14.05 -17.37
C GLY A 230 -7.54 13.87 -18.44
N ASP A 231 -6.26 13.89 -18.06
CA ASP A 231 -5.16 13.61 -18.97
C ASP A 231 -5.33 12.22 -19.65
N PRO A 232 -5.40 12.14 -20.99
CA PRO A 232 -5.63 10.88 -21.70
C PRO A 232 -4.60 9.79 -21.44
N PHE A 233 -3.40 10.17 -20.97
CA PHE A 233 -2.38 9.18 -20.55
C PHE A 233 -2.91 8.24 -19.46
N TYR A 234 -3.79 8.73 -18.59
CA TYR A 234 -4.35 7.98 -17.45
C TYR A 234 -5.74 7.42 -17.72
N ALA A 235 -6.30 7.64 -18.91
CA ALA A 235 -7.64 7.20 -19.25
C ALA A 235 -7.66 5.69 -19.50
N VAL A 236 -8.06 4.92 -18.50
CA VAL A 236 -8.28 3.47 -18.63
C VAL A 236 -9.43 3.24 -19.61
N PRO A 237 -9.26 2.39 -20.65
CA PRO A 237 -10.36 2.00 -21.52
C PRO A 237 -11.52 1.38 -20.73
N LYS A 238 -12.76 1.61 -21.20
CA LYS A 238 -13.95 1.13 -20.50
C LYS A 238 -14.26 -0.35 -20.76
N ASP A 239 -13.74 -0.90 -21.85
CA ASP A 239 -13.87 -2.32 -22.17
C ASP A 239 -12.75 -3.12 -21.51
N GLU A 240 -13.09 -4.32 -21.05
CA GLU A 240 -12.20 -5.23 -20.31
C GLU A 240 -10.90 -5.50 -21.08
N ILE A 241 -10.99 -5.87 -22.36
CA ILE A 241 -9.82 -6.16 -23.20
C ILE A 241 -8.91 -4.93 -23.33
N GLY A 242 -9.49 -3.75 -23.54
CA GLY A 242 -8.76 -2.50 -23.60
C GLY A 242 -8.06 -2.17 -22.27
N ALA A 243 -8.74 -2.38 -21.14
CA ALA A 243 -8.18 -2.19 -19.81
C ALA A 243 -7.01 -3.14 -19.55
N ASP A 244 -7.16 -4.42 -19.89
CA ASP A 244 -6.10 -5.44 -19.76
C ASP A 244 -4.85 -5.06 -20.56
N VAL A 245 -5.02 -4.66 -21.83
CA VAL A 245 -3.91 -4.21 -22.66
C VAL A 245 -3.25 -2.96 -22.08
N TYR A 246 -4.04 -2.01 -21.58
CA TYR A 246 -3.52 -0.79 -20.96
C TYR A 246 -2.65 -1.10 -19.73
N PHE A 247 -3.13 -1.95 -18.81
CA PHE A 247 -2.38 -2.33 -17.61
C PHE A 247 -1.16 -3.21 -17.92
N ALA A 248 -1.28 -4.15 -18.86
CA ALA A 248 -0.15 -4.97 -19.31
C ALA A 248 0.97 -4.13 -19.93
N ASP A 249 0.60 -3.14 -20.75
CA ASP A 249 1.55 -2.20 -21.35
C ASP A 249 2.21 -1.31 -20.31
N ARG A 250 1.44 -0.82 -19.32
CA ARG A 250 1.98 -0.06 -18.18
C ARG A 250 2.97 -0.90 -17.37
N MET A 251 2.63 -2.14 -17.05
CA MET A 251 3.50 -3.05 -16.32
C MET A 251 4.79 -3.37 -17.10
N ARG A 252 4.69 -3.57 -18.42
CA ARG A 252 5.85 -3.77 -19.30
C ARG A 252 6.78 -2.56 -19.28
N ARG A 253 6.24 -1.34 -19.38
CA ARG A 253 7.05 -0.11 -19.29
C ARG A 253 7.70 0.02 -17.91
N TYR A 254 6.97 -0.28 -16.85
CA TYR A 254 7.47 -0.25 -15.49
C TYR A 254 8.64 -1.22 -15.28
N ARG A 255 8.50 -2.50 -15.66
CA ARG A 255 9.59 -3.49 -15.57
C ARG A 255 10.84 -3.02 -16.32
N ALA A 256 10.68 -2.59 -17.57
CA ALA A 256 11.80 -2.06 -18.36
C ALA A 256 12.43 -0.78 -17.76
N TRP A 257 11.64 0.03 -17.05
CA TRP A 257 12.14 1.19 -16.33
C TRP A 257 12.97 0.79 -15.12
N THR A 258 12.51 -0.15 -14.30
CA THR A 258 13.22 -0.60 -13.08
C THR A 258 14.64 -1.07 -13.39
N GLU A 259 14.83 -1.86 -14.46
CA GLU A 259 16.16 -2.31 -14.91
C GLU A 259 17.08 -1.14 -15.27
N ARG A 260 16.55 -0.10 -15.93
CA ARG A 260 17.32 1.05 -16.39
C ARG A 260 17.70 1.98 -15.24
N VAL A 261 16.82 2.14 -14.26
CA VAL A 261 17.02 3.09 -13.16
C VAL A 261 17.66 2.49 -11.93
N ALA A 262 17.74 1.15 -11.81
CA ALA A 262 18.40 0.49 -10.68
C ALA A 262 19.81 1.07 -10.37
N PRO A 263 20.69 1.34 -11.35
CA PRO A 263 21.98 1.99 -11.07
C PRO A 263 21.85 3.43 -10.53
N LEU A 264 20.85 4.19 -11.00
CA LEU A 264 20.60 5.55 -10.52
C LEU A 264 20.08 5.55 -9.09
N VAL A 265 19.20 4.60 -8.75
CA VAL A 265 18.70 4.43 -7.37
C VAL A 265 19.84 4.02 -6.45
N ARG A 266 20.69 3.05 -6.83
CA ARG A 266 21.86 2.68 -6.01
C ARG A 266 22.79 3.86 -5.73
N ARG A 267 23.12 4.67 -6.76
CA ARG A 267 23.87 5.92 -6.60
C ARG A 267 23.16 6.96 -5.72
N SER A 268 21.83 6.93 -5.71
CA SER A 268 21.02 7.82 -4.88
C SER A 268 20.88 7.31 -3.44
N LEU A 269 21.26 6.08 -3.10
CA LEU A 269 21.07 5.53 -1.75
C LEU A 269 22.37 5.34 -0.97
N ALA A 270 23.51 5.26 -1.64
CA ALA A 270 24.80 5.07 -0.99
C ALA A 270 25.94 5.77 -1.72
N ALA A 271 26.99 6.12 -0.96
CA ALA A 271 28.24 6.63 -1.51
C ALA A 271 29.00 5.56 -2.32
N ASP A 272 28.90 4.30 -1.90
CA ASP A 272 29.36 3.13 -2.66
C ASP A 272 28.13 2.35 -3.17
N PRO A 273 27.71 2.55 -4.43
CA PRO A 273 26.50 1.94 -4.97
C PRO A 273 26.65 0.45 -5.29
N GLU A 274 27.88 -0.07 -5.42
CA GLU A 274 28.11 -1.47 -5.80
C GLU A 274 27.88 -2.43 -4.62
N ARG A 275 27.86 -1.91 -3.38
CA ARG A 275 27.48 -2.69 -2.19
C ARG A 275 25.98 -2.95 -2.08
N LEU A 276 25.18 -2.34 -2.97
CA LEU A 276 23.72 -2.41 -2.95
C LEU A 276 23.17 -3.29 -4.08
N GLY A 277 22.20 -4.14 -3.73
CA GLY A 277 21.19 -4.68 -4.62
C GLY A 277 19.87 -3.95 -4.40
N VAL A 278 19.10 -3.73 -5.48
CA VAL A 278 17.78 -3.09 -5.38
C VAL A 278 16.75 -3.86 -6.20
N ASP A 279 15.66 -4.24 -5.55
CA ASP A 279 14.54 -4.96 -6.15
C ASP A 279 13.28 -4.13 -5.96
N PHE A 280 12.67 -3.72 -7.06
CA PHE A 280 11.50 -2.83 -7.04
C PHE A 280 10.21 -3.62 -6.93
N LEU A 281 9.30 -3.18 -6.06
CA LEU A 281 7.89 -3.55 -6.16
C LEU A 281 7.18 -2.59 -7.12
N TYR A 282 5.91 -2.85 -7.42
CA TYR A 282 5.16 -2.02 -8.37
C TYR A 282 4.89 -0.61 -7.81
N GLN A 283 4.95 0.39 -8.69
CA GLN A 283 4.59 1.76 -8.35
C GLN A 283 3.06 1.89 -8.30
N ASP A 284 2.54 2.43 -7.21
CA ASP A 284 1.12 2.72 -7.06
C ASP A 284 0.89 4.00 -6.25
N LEU A 285 -0.36 4.43 -6.15
CA LEU A 285 -0.77 5.47 -5.21
C LEU A 285 -0.34 5.11 -3.78
N PHE A 286 -0.10 6.14 -2.99
CA PHE A 286 0.61 6.05 -1.71
C PHE A 286 0.22 4.86 -0.83
N PHE A 287 -1.08 4.67 -0.57
CA PHE A 287 -1.55 3.62 0.34
C PHE A 287 -1.55 2.22 -0.29
N GLY A 288 -1.84 2.10 -1.59
CA GLY A 288 -1.77 0.81 -2.30
C GLY A 288 -0.34 0.29 -2.38
N ALA A 289 0.61 1.14 -2.77
CA ALA A 289 2.02 0.79 -2.80
C ALA A 289 2.59 0.47 -1.40
N LYS A 290 2.14 1.19 -0.36
CA LYS A 290 2.48 0.88 1.02
C LYS A 290 2.00 -0.52 1.42
N GLU A 291 0.72 -0.83 1.17
CA GLU A 291 0.11 -2.12 1.50
C GLU A 291 0.84 -3.26 0.78
N GLN A 292 1.17 -3.08 -0.50
CA GLN A 292 1.98 -4.04 -1.25
C GLN A 292 3.36 -4.27 -0.61
N GLY A 293 4.08 -3.19 -0.25
CA GLY A 293 5.38 -3.31 0.40
C GLY A 293 5.33 -4.07 1.74
N VAL A 294 4.30 -3.81 2.55
CA VAL A 294 4.10 -4.50 3.83
C VAL A 294 3.74 -5.97 3.64
N SER A 295 2.87 -6.27 2.65
CA SER A 295 2.50 -7.65 2.33
C SER A 295 3.73 -8.47 1.92
N GLU A 296 4.52 -7.95 0.98
CA GLU A 296 5.72 -8.63 0.50
C GLU A 296 6.77 -8.80 1.62
N LEU A 297 6.98 -7.78 2.47
CA LEU A 297 7.87 -7.90 3.63
C LEU A 297 7.41 -9.00 4.59
N THR A 298 6.09 -9.12 4.80
CA THR A 298 5.50 -10.17 5.63
C THR A 298 5.70 -11.56 5.01
N MET A 299 5.53 -11.67 3.68
CA MET A 299 5.79 -12.90 2.93
C MET A 299 7.27 -13.32 3.07
N LEU A 300 8.20 -12.41 2.80
CA LEU A 300 9.64 -12.68 2.92
C LEU A 300 10.05 -13.06 4.36
N GLY A 301 9.45 -12.42 5.37
CA GLY A 301 9.63 -12.81 6.76
C GLY A 301 9.19 -14.26 7.03
N THR A 302 8.01 -14.63 6.52
CA THR A 302 7.48 -15.99 6.60
C THR A 302 8.41 -17.01 5.94
N LEU A 303 8.87 -16.72 4.71
CA LEU A 303 9.81 -17.60 3.98
C LEU A 303 11.15 -17.74 4.71
N SER A 304 11.65 -16.65 5.32
CA SER A 304 12.88 -16.66 6.11
C SER A 304 12.76 -17.56 7.35
N GLU A 305 11.62 -17.52 8.04
CA GLU A 305 11.33 -18.42 9.17
C GLU A 305 11.27 -19.88 8.74
N ILE A 306 10.66 -20.17 7.58
CA ILE A 306 10.60 -21.52 7.00
C ILE A 306 12.01 -22.01 6.65
N ASN A 307 12.83 -21.18 6.02
CA ASN A 307 14.22 -21.52 5.72
C ASN A 307 15.05 -21.75 7.00
N THR A 308 14.80 -20.95 8.05
CA THR A 308 15.42 -21.16 9.37
C THR A 308 15.02 -22.50 9.97
N LEU A 309 13.74 -22.88 9.86
CA LEU A 309 13.25 -24.18 10.32
C LEU A 309 13.89 -25.34 9.54
N LEU A 310 13.99 -25.24 8.21
CA LEU A 310 14.66 -26.23 7.36
C LEU A 310 16.13 -26.42 7.81
N ASN A 311 16.87 -25.32 7.95
CA ASN A 311 18.26 -25.34 8.37
C ASN A 311 18.45 -25.91 9.78
N ALA A 312 17.63 -25.49 10.74
CA ALA A 312 17.70 -25.97 12.12
C ALA A 312 17.41 -27.48 12.26
N LYS A 313 16.66 -28.05 11.31
CA LYS A 313 16.32 -29.48 11.24
C LYS A 313 17.20 -30.26 10.25
N GLU A 314 18.15 -29.60 9.59
CA GLU A 314 18.99 -30.17 8.52
C GLU A 314 18.17 -30.82 7.39
N LEU A 315 17.07 -30.18 7.01
CA LEU A 315 16.15 -30.67 5.99
C LEU A 315 16.47 -30.04 4.63
N ALA A 316 16.55 -30.88 3.60
CA ALA A 316 16.61 -30.42 2.22
C ALA A 316 15.19 -30.09 1.73
N ALA A 317 14.99 -28.90 1.14
CA ALA A 317 13.68 -28.40 0.72
C ALA A 317 12.97 -29.33 -0.28
N ASP A 318 13.70 -29.96 -1.18
CA ASP A 318 13.21 -30.94 -2.16
C ASP A 318 12.78 -32.29 -1.53
N ARG A 319 12.96 -32.44 -0.21
CA ARG A 319 12.62 -33.65 0.55
C ARG A 319 11.62 -33.40 1.67
N VAL A 320 10.91 -32.27 1.63
CA VAL A 320 9.85 -31.94 2.59
C VAL A 320 8.52 -31.77 1.87
N ARG A 321 7.44 -32.11 2.56
CA ARG A 321 6.09 -31.68 2.21
C ARG A 321 5.73 -30.45 3.02
N ALA A 322 5.24 -29.40 2.37
CA ALA A 322 4.59 -28.29 3.04
C ALA A 322 3.08 -28.40 2.92
N VAL A 323 2.36 -28.22 4.03
CA VAL A 323 0.90 -28.09 4.02
C VAL A 323 0.51 -26.73 4.55
N VAL A 324 -0.27 -25.99 3.77
CA VAL A 324 -0.81 -24.67 4.12
C VAL A 324 -2.28 -24.82 4.50
N ALA A 325 -2.68 -24.26 5.64
CA ALA A 325 -4.08 -24.23 6.05
C ALA A 325 -4.40 -22.97 6.86
N PRO A 326 -5.65 -22.50 6.82
CA PRO A 326 -6.09 -21.50 7.78
C PRO A 326 -6.06 -22.05 9.20
N GLN A 327 -5.72 -21.18 10.14
CA GLN A 327 -5.78 -21.43 11.56
C GLN A 327 -6.54 -20.29 12.22
N ASP A 328 -7.56 -20.63 13.00
CA ASP A 328 -8.25 -19.68 13.87
C ASP A 328 -7.27 -19.19 14.95
N ALA A 329 -7.02 -17.88 14.97
CA ALA A 329 -6.17 -17.20 15.95
C ALA A 329 -7.00 -16.33 16.91
N GLY A 330 -8.30 -16.62 17.07
CA GLY A 330 -9.23 -15.88 17.91
C GLY A 330 -9.79 -14.67 17.17
N ASP A 331 -9.16 -13.51 17.34
CA ASP A 331 -9.62 -12.25 16.74
C ASP A 331 -9.12 -12.07 15.29
N HIS A 332 -8.31 -13.00 14.78
CA HIS A 332 -7.69 -12.95 13.46
C HIS A 332 -7.71 -14.33 12.80
N ILE A 333 -7.63 -14.36 11.47
CA ILE A 333 -7.29 -15.56 10.71
C ILE A 333 -5.77 -15.53 10.48
N ALA A 334 -5.12 -16.66 10.65
CA ALA A 334 -3.72 -16.83 10.28
C ALA A 334 -3.57 -17.98 9.30
N LEU A 335 -2.57 -17.92 8.44
CA LEU A 335 -2.16 -19.04 7.59
C LEU A 335 -1.00 -19.76 8.26
N ARG A 336 -1.15 -21.06 8.46
CA ARG A 336 -0.10 -21.91 9.02
C ARG A 336 0.48 -22.80 7.93
N VAL A 337 1.81 -22.83 7.88
CA VAL A 337 2.58 -23.78 7.07
C VAL A 337 3.22 -24.81 8.00
N ASN A 338 2.85 -26.08 7.88
CA ASN A 338 3.53 -27.17 8.57
C ASN A 338 4.42 -27.95 7.59
N LEU A 339 5.61 -28.31 8.04
CA LEU A 339 6.56 -29.14 7.27
C LEU A 339 6.51 -30.59 7.74
N TYR A 340 6.46 -31.53 6.79
CA TYR A 340 6.38 -32.97 7.03
C TYR A 340 7.42 -33.72 6.21
N ALA A 341 7.71 -34.95 6.63
CA ALA A 341 8.37 -35.92 5.78
C ALA A 341 7.47 -36.31 4.59
N LEU A 342 8.07 -36.58 3.43
CA LEU A 342 7.32 -36.98 2.22
C LEU A 342 6.50 -38.26 2.40
N ASP A 343 6.99 -39.18 3.25
CA ASP A 343 6.33 -40.44 3.62
C ASP A 343 5.28 -40.27 4.75
N GLY A 344 5.07 -39.04 5.22
CA GLY A 344 4.09 -38.68 6.25
C GLY A 344 4.64 -38.80 7.67
N GLY A 345 3.75 -38.65 8.65
CA GLY A 345 4.09 -38.60 10.07
C GLY A 345 3.76 -37.25 10.71
N PRO A 346 4.21 -37.01 11.96
CA PRO A 346 3.97 -35.75 12.64
C PRO A 346 4.75 -34.60 11.98
N PRO A 347 4.27 -33.35 12.09
CA PRO A 347 4.98 -32.20 11.54
C PRO A 347 6.33 -32.01 12.25
N TRP A 348 7.37 -31.66 11.48
CA TRP A 348 8.68 -31.27 12.02
C TRP A 348 8.68 -29.89 12.68
N GLY A 349 7.68 -29.08 12.34
CA GLY A 349 7.42 -27.74 12.84
C GLY A 349 6.49 -27.00 11.90
N GLY A 350 6.15 -25.77 12.26
CA GLY A 350 5.40 -24.90 11.39
C GLY A 350 5.62 -23.42 11.69
N VAL A 351 5.28 -22.61 10.70
CA VAL A 351 5.37 -21.15 10.71
C VAL A 351 3.96 -20.60 10.51
N VAL A 352 3.69 -19.44 11.11
CA VAL A 352 2.38 -18.80 11.05
C VAL A 352 2.55 -17.42 10.42
N LYS A 353 1.85 -17.18 9.31
CA LYS A 353 1.68 -15.87 8.69
C LYS A 353 0.37 -15.27 9.18
N ALA A 354 0.42 -14.09 9.77
CA ALA A 354 -0.80 -13.35 10.09
C ALA A 354 -1.50 -12.91 8.79
N THR A 355 -2.82 -12.97 8.77
CA THR A 355 -3.63 -12.55 7.61
C THR A 355 -4.64 -11.51 8.06
N ASP A 356 -4.89 -10.50 7.22
CA ASP A 356 -5.97 -9.55 7.49
C ASP A 356 -7.33 -10.24 7.35
N LEU A 357 -8.26 -9.96 8.27
CA LEU A 357 -9.64 -10.45 8.21
C LEU A 357 -10.35 -10.00 6.92
N ALA A 358 -9.95 -8.85 6.39
CA ALA A 358 -10.47 -8.33 5.15
C ALA A 358 -9.78 -8.94 3.90
N ALA A 359 -8.75 -9.78 4.03
CA ALA A 359 -8.05 -10.34 2.89
C ALA A 359 -8.91 -11.39 2.15
N ASP A 360 -8.60 -11.62 0.87
CA ASP A 360 -9.10 -12.81 0.17
C ASP A 360 -8.25 -14.01 0.60
N LEU A 361 -8.78 -14.81 1.52
CA LEU A 361 -8.06 -15.95 2.09
C LEU A 361 -7.63 -16.96 1.02
N GLY A 362 -8.39 -17.13 -0.06
CA GLY A 362 -8.02 -18.03 -1.16
C GLY A 362 -6.78 -17.54 -1.88
N ALA A 363 -6.77 -16.26 -2.26
CA ALA A 363 -5.62 -15.62 -2.89
C ALA A 363 -4.37 -15.65 -1.99
N GLU A 364 -4.54 -15.42 -0.68
CA GLU A 364 -3.44 -15.49 0.29
C GLU A 364 -2.85 -16.90 0.44
N VAL A 365 -3.69 -17.95 0.35
CA VAL A 365 -3.24 -19.34 0.33
C VAL A 365 -2.46 -19.63 -0.94
N ASP A 366 -2.99 -19.24 -2.10
CA ASP A 366 -2.35 -19.46 -3.39
C ASP A 366 -0.97 -18.77 -3.45
N GLU A 367 -0.92 -17.49 -3.06
CA GLU A 367 0.32 -16.71 -3.02
C GLU A 367 1.38 -17.35 -2.10
N LEU A 368 0.97 -17.82 -0.91
CA LEU A 368 1.88 -18.50 0.00
C LEU A 368 2.35 -19.85 -0.56
N CYS A 369 1.47 -20.60 -1.23
CA CYS A 369 1.84 -21.88 -1.85
C CYS A 369 2.84 -21.69 -2.99
N ASP A 370 2.61 -20.72 -3.88
CA ASP A 370 3.55 -20.36 -4.95
C ASP A 370 4.89 -19.89 -4.39
N ALA A 371 4.87 -19.09 -3.32
CA ALA A 371 6.06 -18.58 -2.66
C ALA A 371 6.92 -19.70 -2.06
N LEU A 372 6.32 -20.79 -1.54
CA LEU A 372 7.08 -21.95 -1.03
C LEU A 372 7.91 -22.63 -2.12
N GLY A 373 7.45 -22.62 -3.37
CA GLY A 373 8.20 -23.12 -4.52
C GLY A 373 9.54 -22.40 -4.71
N THR A 374 9.63 -21.12 -4.35
CA THR A 374 10.88 -20.33 -4.44
C THR A 374 11.96 -20.81 -3.46
N LEU A 375 11.56 -21.52 -2.39
CA LEU A 375 12.48 -22.17 -1.45
C LEU A 375 12.95 -23.56 -1.95
N GLY A 376 12.44 -24.02 -3.09
CA GLY A 376 12.70 -25.37 -3.63
C GLY A 376 11.85 -26.46 -2.97
N ILE A 377 10.72 -26.11 -2.35
CA ILE A 377 9.75 -27.07 -1.83
C ILE A 377 8.79 -27.42 -2.96
N ASP A 378 8.92 -28.63 -3.51
CA ASP A 378 8.13 -29.07 -4.66
C ASP A 378 6.81 -29.78 -4.26
N ASP A 379 6.72 -30.31 -3.04
CA ASP A 379 5.56 -31.07 -2.55
C ASP A 379 4.67 -30.18 -1.65
N VAL A 380 3.84 -29.34 -2.28
CA VAL A 380 2.96 -28.36 -1.61
C VAL A 380 1.49 -28.83 -1.62
N TYR A 381 0.82 -28.68 -0.47
CA TYR A 381 -0.56 -29.08 -0.26
C TYR A 381 -1.34 -27.97 0.44
N THR A 382 -2.65 -27.92 0.22
CA THR A 382 -3.60 -27.12 0.99
C THR A 382 -4.46 -28.03 1.87
N ALA A 383 -4.98 -27.52 2.98
CA ALA A 383 -5.85 -28.27 3.90
C ALA A 383 -6.91 -27.37 4.52
N ASP A 384 -7.96 -27.97 5.09
CA ASP A 384 -9.05 -27.26 5.76
C ASP A 384 -8.63 -26.71 7.13
N GLY A 385 -7.61 -27.32 7.73
CA GLY A 385 -7.10 -26.97 9.05
C GLY A 385 -6.08 -27.99 9.57
N PHE A 386 -5.76 -27.89 10.86
CA PHE A 386 -4.87 -28.82 11.56
C PHE A 386 -5.52 -29.34 12.84
N ASP A 387 -5.32 -30.62 13.15
CA ASP A 387 -5.72 -31.20 14.43
C ASP A 387 -4.83 -30.73 15.60
N GLU A 388 -5.16 -31.14 16.83
CA GLU A 388 -4.39 -30.79 18.05
C GLU A 388 -2.92 -31.27 18.03
N HIS A 389 -2.59 -32.19 17.13
CA HIS A 389 -1.24 -32.73 16.94
C HIS A 389 -0.54 -32.12 15.71
N GLY A 390 -1.21 -31.21 15.01
CA GLY A 390 -0.71 -30.56 13.81
C GLY A 390 -0.79 -31.42 12.56
N HIS A 391 -1.60 -32.47 12.50
CA HIS A 391 -1.86 -33.18 11.24
C HIS A 391 -2.91 -32.43 10.43
N ALA A 392 -2.69 -32.37 9.11
CA ALA A 392 -3.58 -31.68 8.20
C ALA A 392 -4.91 -32.43 8.03
N GLU A 393 -6.00 -31.68 8.09
CA GLU A 393 -7.35 -32.18 7.84
C GLU A 393 -7.73 -31.88 6.38
N GLY A 394 -8.17 -32.91 5.63
CA GLY A 394 -8.64 -32.71 4.26
C GLY A 394 -7.56 -32.34 3.23
N ALA A 395 -6.27 -32.64 3.50
CA ALA A 395 -5.16 -32.20 2.65
C ALA A 395 -5.28 -32.62 1.18
N GLN A 396 -5.08 -31.67 0.26
CA GLN A 396 -5.08 -31.87 -1.18
C GLN A 396 -3.83 -31.28 -1.83
N PRO A 397 -3.28 -31.89 -2.89
CA PRO A 397 -2.15 -31.32 -3.61
C PRO A 397 -2.50 -29.94 -4.18
N TYR A 398 -1.60 -28.97 -3.99
CA TYR A 398 -1.73 -27.66 -4.61
C TYR A 398 -1.31 -27.75 -6.08
N PRO A 399 -2.18 -27.40 -7.05
CA PRO A 399 -1.76 -27.30 -8.44
C PRO A 399 -0.98 -25.99 -8.62
N PRO A 400 0.31 -26.01 -8.97
CA PRO A 400 1.07 -24.79 -9.19
C PRO A 400 0.44 -23.96 -10.33
N GLY A 401 0.34 -22.65 -10.13
CA GLY A 401 -0.24 -21.66 -11.04
C GLY A 401 0.60 -21.35 -12.29
#